data_AF-A0A7K7BFG0-F1
#
_entry.id   AF-A0A7K7BFG0-F1
#
_cell.length_a   1.000
_cell.length_b   1.000
_cell.length_c   1.000
_cell.angle_alpha   90.00
_cell.angle_beta   90.00
_cell.angle_gamma   90.00
#
_symmetry.space_group_name_H-M   'P 1'
#
loop_
_entity.id
_entity.type
_entity.pdbx_description
1 polymer ?
#
loop_
_entity_poly.entity_id
_entity_poly.type
_entity_poly.pdbx_seq_one_letter_code
_entity_poly.pdbx_strand_id
1 'polypeptide(L)'
;QQLLLLSSLWLLGTPPGSSIYQQPTDSPATPRLQYLLEPLHAVVHTWRGATVTLPCVLRALPNGYRVRWSKVEAASYLESVIVVTNGLAQKSYGPLSPRASLRQSHRYDASLTIANVALEDEGRYRCQLLNGLEDESVSLMLHLEGVVFPYQTSTGRYQFNYHEAKRACEQQDSRLATYQQLYKAWTEGLDWCNAGWVLDGTVHYPVINAREPCGGRTLLPGLRSYGARDKQRDRFDAFCFTSVLKGHVYFVRGQLSFEEAGRACRSRGAALAKVGQLYSAWKFSRLDRCDGGWLADGSVRYPIATPRPRCGGLPQPGVRSFGFPNKDLRTYGTYCFVGT
;
A
#
# COMPACT_ATOMS: atom_id res chain seq x y z
N GLN A 1 -46.24 -44.67 -62.23
CA GLN A 1 -45.30 -43.53 -62.15
C GLN A 1 -44.43 -43.73 -60.92
N GLN A 2 -43.12 -43.78 -61.15
CA GLN A 2 -41.95 -43.65 -60.25
C GLN A 2 -42.18 -43.71 -58.73
N LEU A 3 -41.70 -44.74 -58.00
CA LEU A 3 -40.32 -44.92 -57.47
C LEU A 3 -39.75 -43.70 -56.74
N LEU A 4 -39.50 -43.86 -55.42
CA LEU A 4 -38.20 -43.65 -54.77
C LEU A 4 -38.27 -44.10 -53.30
N LEU A 5 -37.75 -45.31 -53.05
CA LEU A 5 -37.37 -45.82 -51.73
C LEU A 5 -35.96 -45.26 -51.43
N LEU A 6 -35.83 -44.45 -50.38
CA LEU A 6 -34.52 -44.05 -49.85
C LEU A 6 -34.07 -45.04 -48.78
N SER A 7 -33.11 -45.87 -49.18
CA SER A 7 -32.34 -46.78 -48.33
C SER A 7 -31.36 -45.97 -47.47
N SER A 8 -31.37 -46.22 -46.18
CA SER A 8 -30.42 -45.66 -45.21
C SER A 8 -29.24 -46.62 -45.08
N LEU A 9 -28.12 -46.30 -45.74
CA LEU A 9 -26.84 -46.99 -45.53
C LEU A 9 -26.22 -46.55 -44.19
N TRP A 10 -26.01 -47.52 -43.32
CA TRP A 10 -25.16 -47.39 -42.13
C TRP A 10 -23.69 -47.44 -42.56
N LEU A 11 -22.97 -46.32 -42.43
CA LEU A 11 -21.52 -46.29 -42.55
C LEU A 11 -20.91 -46.49 -41.16
N LEU A 12 -20.32 -47.66 -40.95
CA LEU A 12 -19.39 -47.94 -39.85
C LEU A 12 -18.12 -47.12 -40.07
N GLY A 13 -18.05 -45.94 -39.45
CA GLY A 13 -16.82 -45.16 -39.33
C GLY A 13 -15.94 -45.71 -38.22
N THR A 14 -14.70 -46.07 -38.56
CA THR A 14 -13.64 -46.47 -37.63
C THR A 14 -13.29 -45.33 -36.67
N PRO A 15 -12.96 -45.61 -35.39
CA PRO A 15 -12.54 -44.56 -34.47
C PRO A 15 -11.14 -44.06 -34.86
N PRO A 16 -10.90 -42.74 -34.93
CA PRO A 16 -9.56 -42.21 -35.12
C PRO A 16 -8.72 -42.45 -33.86
N GLY A 17 -7.47 -42.84 -34.07
CA GLY A 17 -6.54 -43.29 -33.04
C GLY A 17 -6.34 -42.30 -31.90
N SER A 18 -6.16 -42.87 -30.70
CA SER A 18 -5.79 -42.18 -29.48
C SER A 18 -4.46 -41.44 -29.65
N SER A 19 -4.51 -40.14 -29.96
CA SER A 19 -3.38 -39.26 -29.71
C SER A 19 -3.31 -38.98 -28.22
N ILE A 20 -2.35 -39.62 -27.57
CA ILE A 20 -1.89 -39.27 -26.23
C ILE A 20 -1.42 -37.81 -26.33
N TYR A 21 -2.23 -36.86 -25.86
CA TYR A 21 -1.77 -35.51 -25.59
C TYR A 21 -0.76 -35.61 -24.43
N GLN A 22 0.53 -35.70 -24.76
CA GLN A 22 1.58 -35.40 -23.82
C GLN A 22 1.45 -33.91 -23.46
N GLN A 23 1.02 -33.65 -22.23
CA GLN A 23 1.09 -32.34 -21.62
C GLN A 23 2.56 -31.89 -21.64
N PRO A 24 2.90 -30.72 -22.23
CA PRO A 24 4.24 -30.17 -22.11
C PRO A 24 4.51 -29.91 -20.62
N THR A 25 5.30 -30.76 -20.01
CA THR A 25 5.87 -30.56 -18.67
C THR A 25 7.19 -29.82 -18.82
N ASP A 26 7.12 -28.64 -19.43
CA ASP A 26 8.20 -27.66 -19.33
C ASP A 26 7.56 -26.33 -18.96
N SER A 27 7.59 -26.04 -17.65
CA SER A 27 7.59 -24.65 -17.23
C SER A 27 8.81 -24.01 -17.90
N PRO A 28 8.69 -22.90 -18.64
CA PRO A 28 9.84 -22.30 -19.30
C PRO A 28 10.89 -22.00 -18.23
N ALA A 29 12.04 -22.68 -18.32
CA ALA A 29 13.17 -22.42 -17.45
C ALA A 29 13.49 -20.92 -17.53
N THR A 30 13.48 -20.23 -16.39
CA THR A 30 13.89 -18.82 -16.35
C THR A 30 15.30 -18.73 -16.96
N PRO A 31 15.52 -17.88 -17.98
CA PRO A 31 16.82 -17.75 -18.59
C PRO A 31 17.84 -17.38 -17.52
N ARG A 32 18.88 -18.20 -17.40
CA ARG A 32 19.93 -18.03 -16.40
C ARG A 32 20.66 -16.71 -16.66
N LEU A 33 20.67 -15.82 -15.68
CA LEU A 33 21.41 -14.56 -15.75
C LEU A 33 22.92 -14.84 -15.90
N GLN A 34 23.52 -14.30 -16.95
CA GLN A 34 24.94 -14.39 -17.27
C GLN A 34 25.73 -13.28 -16.57
N TYR A 35 25.19 -12.06 -16.53
CA TYR A 35 25.88 -10.87 -16.03
C TYR A 35 25.39 -10.39 -14.68
N LEU A 36 24.11 -10.56 -14.35
CA LEU A 36 23.53 -10.16 -13.07
C LEU A 36 23.44 -11.34 -12.10
N LEU A 37 23.56 -11.06 -10.80
CA LEU A 37 23.22 -12.01 -9.75
C LEU A 37 21.74 -11.86 -9.37
N GLU A 38 21.06 -13.00 -9.25
CA GLU A 38 19.72 -13.02 -8.67
C GLU A 38 19.78 -12.56 -7.20
N PRO A 39 18.92 -11.63 -6.79
CA PRO A 39 18.89 -11.19 -5.41
C PRO A 39 18.37 -12.33 -4.51
N LEU A 40 19.04 -12.56 -3.38
CA LEU A 40 18.59 -13.53 -2.37
C LEU A 40 17.16 -13.24 -1.88
N HIS A 41 16.80 -11.96 -1.80
CA HIS A 41 15.47 -11.50 -1.44
C HIS A 41 14.95 -10.54 -2.51
N ALA A 42 13.90 -10.95 -3.22
CA ALA A 42 13.24 -10.10 -4.22
C ALA A 42 12.39 -8.99 -3.60
N VAL A 43 12.10 -9.07 -2.30
CA VAL A 43 11.32 -8.08 -1.54
C VAL A 43 12.19 -7.48 -0.46
N VAL A 44 12.24 -6.15 -0.42
CA VAL A 44 12.98 -5.38 0.59
C VAL A 44 11.98 -4.60 1.43
N HIS A 45 11.97 -4.87 2.73
CA HIS A 45 11.11 -4.16 3.69
C HIS A 45 11.83 -2.95 4.28
N THR A 46 11.14 -1.83 4.41
CA THR A 46 11.67 -0.61 5.04
C THR A 46 10.55 0.20 5.70
N TRP A 47 10.89 1.36 6.26
CA TRP A 47 9.93 2.29 6.84
C TRP A 47 10.20 3.72 6.34
N ARG A 48 9.20 4.60 6.49
CA ARG A 48 9.32 5.99 6.08
C ARG A 48 10.51 6.67 6.76
N GLY A 49 11.30 7.33 5.94
CA GLY A 49 12.43 8.13 6.34
C GLY A 49 13.71 7.35 6.66
N ALA A 50 13.70 6.02 6.49
CA ALA A 50 14.90 5.19 6.52
C ALA A 50 15.78 5.41 5.29
N THR A 51 16.99 4.84 5.34
CA THR A 51 17.83 4.62 4.15
C THR A 51 17.78 3.14 3.80
N VAL A 52 17.49 2.82 2.56
CA VAL A 52 17.36 1.43 2.07
C VAL A 52 18.27 1.19 0.88
N THR A 53 18.81 -0.03 0.77
CA THR A 53 19.59 -0.46 -0.39
C THR A 53 18.87 -1.58 -1.12
N LEU A 54 18.62 -1.39 -2.42
CA LEU A 54 18.10 -2.38 -3.34
C LEU A 54 19.29 -3.08 -4.02
N PRO A 55 19.50 -4.39 -3.77
CA PRO A 55 20.70 -5.08 -4.23
C PRO A 55 20.71 -5.25 -5.75
N CYS A 56 21.81 -4.87 -6.39
CA CYS A 56 22.10 -5.25 -7.77
C CYS A 56 23.60 -5.46 -7.91
N VAL A 57 24.00 -6.72 -8.06
CA VAL A 57 25.40 -7.13 -8.10
C VAL A 57 25.67 -7.81 -9.43
N LEU A 58 26.75 -7.38 -10.08
CA LEU A 58 27.18 -7.92 -11.35
C LEU A 58 28.08 -9.14 -11.08
N ARG A 59 27.81 -10.24 -11.78
CA ARG A 59 28.69 -11.42 -11.84
C ARG A 59 29.88 -11.18 -12.75
N ALA A 60 29.68 -10.45 -13.84
CA ALA A 60 30.69 -10.13 -14.85
C ALA A 60 30.47 -8.72 -15.40
N LEU A 61 31.55 -8.09 -15.88
CA LEU A 61 31.52 -6.76 -16.49
C LEU A 61 31.74 -6.91 -18.00
N PRO A 62 30.69 -6.88 -18.83
CA PRO A 62 30.86 -6.92 -20.27
C PRO A 62 31.48 -5.62 -20.79
N ASN A 63 32.17 -5.68 -21.93
CA ASN A 63 32.73 -4.49 -22.56
C ASN A 63 31.61 -3.53 -22.99
N GLY A 64 31.74 -2.24 -22.67
CA GLY A 64 30.75 -1.23 -23.07
C GLY A 64 29.40 -1.31 -22.37
N TYR A 65 29.34 -1.90 -21.17
CA TYR A 65 28.08 -2.07 -20.42
C TYR A 65 27.53 -0.76 -19.84
N ARG A 66 26.22 -0.75 -19.61
CA ARG A 66 25.52 0.26 -18.82
C ARG A 66 24.57 -0.42 -17.85
N VAL A 67 24.51 0.07 -16.62
CA VAL A 67 23.49 -0.32 -15.64
C VAL A 67 22.47 0.81 -15.51
N ARG A 68 21.20 0.47 -15.62
CA ARG A 68 20.06 1.37 -15.49
C ARG A 68 19.19 0.92 -14.32
N TRP A 69 18.90 1.84 -13.41
CA TRP A 69 17.84 1.69 -12.43
C TRP A 69 16.61 2.47 -12.86
N SER A 70 15.45 1.82 -12.77
CA SER A 70 14.15 2.43 -12.98
C SER A 70 13.15 2.01 -11.91
N LYS A 71 12.17 2.87 -11.63
CA LYS A 71 10.95 2.49 -10.92
C LYS A 71 9.88 2.13 -11.95
N VAL A 72 9.29 0.95 -11.79
CA VAL A 72 8.23 0.44 -12.67
C VAL A 72 6.88 0.87 -12.11
N GLU A 73 6.13 1.65 -12.87
CA GLU A 73 4.77 2.04 -12.51
C GLU A 73 3.81 0.86 -12.66
N ALA A 74 3.04 0.58 -11.60
CA ALA A 74 2.17 -0.60 -11.55
C ALA A 74 1.02 -0.55 -12.58
N ALA A 75 0.55 0.64 -12.97
CA ALA A 75 -0.63 0.80 -13.83
C ALA A 75 -0.30 0.84 -15.33
N SER A 76 0.87 1.36 -15.69
CA SER A 76 1.23 1.70 -17.08
C SER A 76 2.41 0.89 -17.60
N TYR A 77 3.09 0.12 -16.73
CA TYR A 77 4.41 -0.49 -16.98
C TYR A 77 5.48 0.50 -17.44
N LEU A 78 5.23 1.80 -17.32
CA LEU A 78 6.21 2.83 -17.63
C LEU A 78 7.35 2.77 -16.62
N GLU A 79 8.56 2.90 -17.14
CA GLU A 79 9.78 2.91 -16.34
C GLU A 79 10.25 4.36 -16.14
N SER A 80 10.14 4.84 -14.91
CA SER A 80 10.76 6.09 -14.50
C SER A 80 12.24 5.85 -14.19
N VAL A 81 13.13 6.27 -15.08
CA VAL A 81 14.59 6.12 -14.89
C VAL A 81 15.05 6.95 -13.70
N ILE A 82 15.92 6.35 -12.87
CA ILE A 82 16.46 6.96 -11.64
C ILE A 82 17.94 7.28 -11.83
N VAL A 83 18.72 6.30 -12.28
CA VAL A 83 20.16 6.46 -12.49
C VAL A 83 20.65 5.51 -13.58
N VAL A 84 21.61 5.98 -14.37
CA VAL A 84 22.33 5.19 -15.37
C VAL A 84 23.83 5.34 -15.12
N THR A 85 24.57 4.24 -15.12
CA THR A 85 26.03 4.24 -14.95
C THR A 85 26.70 3.32 -15.97
N ASN A 86 27.96 3.62 -16.30
CA ASN A 86 28.86 2.71 -17.04
C ASN A 86 30.03 2.22 -16.16
N GLY A 87 29.92 2.36 -14.83
CA GLY A 87 30.97 2.03 -13.86
C GLY A 87 31.99 3.14 -13.60
N LEU A 88 32.17 4.10 -14.53
CA LEU A 88 33.09 5.24 -14.36
C LEU A 88 32.35 6.55 -14.09
N ALA A 89 31.27 6.76 -14.83
CA ALA A 89 30.39 7.90 -14.71
C ALA A 89 28.96 7.43 -14.40
N GLN A 90 28.19 8.33 -13.78
CA GLN A 90 26.77 8.11 -13.55
C GLN A 90 25.99 9.37 -13.90
N LYS A 91 24.73 9.19 -14.31
CA LYS A 91 23.78 10.26 -14.56
C LYS A 91 22.46 9.92 -13.89
N SER A 92 21.93 10.86 -13.11
CA SER A 92 20.69 10.68 -12.36
C SER A 92 19.52 11.40 -13.03
N TYR A 93 18.31 10.88 -12.82
CA TYR A 93 17.08 11.27 -13.51
C TYR A 93 15.88 11.24 -12.56
N GLY A 94 14.86 12.03 -12.89
CA GLY A 94 13.58 12.02 -12.18
C GLY A 94 13.63 12.59 -10.76
N PRO A 95 12.48 12.68 -10.08
CA PRO A 95 12.35 13.32 -8.77
C PRO A 95 13.01 12.54 -7.63
N LEU A 96 13.28 11.25 -7.82
CA LEU A 96 13.94 10.41 -6.82
C LEU A 96 15.47 10.62 -6.78
N SER A 97 16.04 11.17 -7.86
CA SER A 97 17.49 11.36 -8.02
C SER A 97 18.21 12.07 -6.86
N PRO A 98 17.65 13.12 -6.19
CA PRO A 98 18.38 13.80 -5.12
C PRO A 98 18.60 12.94 -3.87
N ARG A 99 17.81 11.87 -3.73
CA ARG A 99 17.87 10.94 -2.59
C ARG A 99 18.38 9.56 -2.99
N ALA A 100 18.63 9.33 -4.27
CA ALA A 100 19.05 8.04 -4.81
C ALA A 100 20.50 8.09 -5.29
N SER A 101 21.29 7.10 -4.88
CA SER A 101 22.70 6.98 -5.24
C SER A 101 23.09 5.52 -5.42
N LEU A 102 24.09 5.25 -6.25
CA LEU A 102 24.64 3.90 -6.38
C LEU A 102 25.61 3.62 -5.24
N ARG A 103 25.47 2.45 -4.62
CA ARG A 103 26.41 1.95 -3.63
C ARG A 103 27.63 1.39 -4.34
N GLN A 104 28.81 1.92 -4.02
CA GLN A 104 30.07 1.54 -4.65
C GLN A 104 30.97 0.76 -3.66
N SER A 105 30.43 -0.27 -3.02
CA SER A 105 31.22 -1.08 -2.06
C SER A 105 32.39 -1.79 -2.75
N HIS A 106 32.22 -2.14 -4.02
CA HIS A 106 33.24 -2.72 -4.90
C HIS A 106 32.84 -2.52 -6.37
N ARG A 107 33.75 -2.77 -7.33
CA ARG A 107 33.53 -2.54 -8.78
C ARG A 107 32.33 -3.26 -9.41
N TYR A 108 31.84 -4.34 -8.80
CA TYR A 108 30.67 -5.10 -9.24
C TYR A 108 29.36 -4.70 -8.53
N ASP A 109 29.40 -3.74 -7.60
CA ASP A 109 28.23 -3.31 -6.84
C ASP A 109 27.57 -2.16 -7.60
N ALA A 110 26.36 -2.41 -8.08
CA ALA A 110 25.51 -1.40 -8.70
C ALA A 110 24.20 -1.24 -7.92
N SER A 111 24.21 -1.57 -6.63
CA SER A 111 23.01 -1.50 -5.78
C SER A 111 22.53 -0.06 -5.63
N LEU A 112 21.20 0.15 -5.64
CA LEU A 112 20.61 1.48 -5.49
C LEU A 112 20.33 1.76 -4.02
N THR A 113 20.90 2.83 -3.47
CA THR A 113 20.58 3.33 -2.13
C THR A 113 19.64 4.51 -2.22
N ILE A 114 18.51 4.44 -1.52
CA ILE A 114 17.49 5.49 -1.42
C ILE A 114 17.47 5.99 0.02
N ALA A 115 17.82 7.25 0.22
CA ALA A 115 17.78 7.93 1.51
C ALA A 115 16.40 8.57 1.76
N ASN A 116 16.05 8.71 3.04
CA ASN A 116 14.81 9.35 3.49
C ASN A 116 13.57 8.89 2.71
N VAL A 117 13.33 7.57 2.72
CA VAL A 117 12.26 6.92 1.94
C VAL A 117 10.89 7.56 2.21
N ALA A 118 10.17 7.95 1.16
CA ALA A 118 8.83 8.53 1.22
C ALA A 118 7.74 7.46 1.03
N LEU A 119 6.47 7.78 1.31
CA LEU A 119 5.37 6.81 1.17
C LEU A 119 5.17 6.39 -0.30
N GLU A 120 5.46 7.31 -1.20
CA GLU A 120 5.35 7.21 -2.64
C GLU A 120 6.48 6.37 -3.23
N ASP A 121 7.55 6.11 -2.47
CA ASP A 121 8.71 5.35 -2.93
C ASP A 121 8.43 3.84 -2.94
N GLU A 122 7.41 3.34 -2.22
CA GLU A 122 6.99 1.93 -2.32
C GLU A 122 6.69 1.54 -3.77
N GLY A 123 7.06 0.32 -4.16
CA GLY A 123 6.79 -0.20 -5.50
C GLY A 123 7.89 -1.07 -6.06
N ARG A 124 7.75 -1.40 -7.34
CA ARG A 124 8.69 -2.26 -8.07
C ARG A 124 9.81 -1.42 -8.67
N TYR A 125 11.03 -1.88 -8.48
CA TYR A 125 12.25 -1.30 -9.04
C TYR A 125 12.92 -2.34 -9.92
N ARG A 126 13.62 -1.87 -10.95
CA ARG A 126 14.30 -2.72 -11.91
C ARG A 126 15.72 -2.25 -12.09
N CYS A 127 16.66 -3.17 -11.93
CA CYS A 127 18.06 -3.01 -12.32
C CYS A 127 18.26 -3.72 -13.65
N GLN A 128 18.65 -2.99 -14.68
CA GLN A 128 18.90 -3.50 -16.03
C GLN A 128 20.37 -3.32 -16.39
N LEU A 129 21.00 -4.37 -16.91
CA LEU A 129 22.29 -4.31 -17.55
C LEU A 129 22.10 -4.37 -19.07
N LEU A 130 22.67 -3.40 -19.75
CA LEU A 130 22.61 -3.24 -21.21
C LEU A 130 24.03 -3.31 -21.76
N ASN A 131 24.31 -4.23 -22.68
CA ASN A 131 25.64 -4.36 -23.30
C ASN A 131 25.63 -4.28 -24.85
N GLY A 132 24.47 -4.01 -25.45
CA GLY A 132 24.30 -3.88 -26.90
C GLY A 132 24.08 -5.21 -27.65
N LEU A 133 24.18 -6.35 -26.96
CA LEU A 133 23.89 -7.68 -27.49
C LEU A 133 22.72 -8.33 -26.74
N GLU A 134 22.75 -8.28 -25.41
CA GLU A 134 21.76 -8.87 -24.51
C GLU A 134 21.41 -7.90 -23.38
N ASP A 135 20.13 -7.85 -23.02
CA ASP A 135 19.63 -7.07 -21.89
C ASP A 135 19.19 -8.00 -20.76
N GLU A 136 19.86 -7.89 -19.61
CA GLU A 136 19.49 -8.62 -18.40
C GLU A 136 18.83 -7.70 -17.39
N SER A 137 17.86 -8.22 -16.64
CA SER A 137 17.24 -7.43 -15.58
C SER A 137 16.86 -8.25 -14.37
N VAL A 138 17.00 -7.62 -13.21
CA VAL A 138 16.43 -8.09 -11.94
C VAL A 138 15.41 -7.08 -11.46
N SER A 139 14.27 -7.56 -10.96
CA SER A 139 13.22 -6.72 -10.41
C SER A 139 13.06 -6.97 -8.92
N LEU A 140 13.00 -5.89 -8.14
CA LEU A 140 12.85 -5.90 -6.69
C LEU A 140 11.58 -5.17 -6.30
N MET A 141 10.92 -5.61 -5.24
CA MET A 141 9.79 -4.92 -4.65
C MET A 141 10.24 -4.24 -3.35
N LEU A 142 10.13 -2.92 -3.29
CA LEU A 142 10.27 -2.18 -2.04
C LEU A 142 8.91 -2.15 -1.35
N HIS A 143 8.83 -2.63 -0.10
CA HIS A 143 7.64 -2.62 0.73
C HIS A 143 7.83 -1.72 1.95
N LEU A 144 6.85 -0.86 2.24
CA LEU A 144 6.85 -0.07 3.46
C LEU A 144 6.05 -0.78 4.55
N GLU A 145 6.67 -0.94 5.71
CA GLU A 145 5.94 -1.29 6.92
C GLU A 145 5.06 -0.11 7.34
N GLY A 146 3.82 -0.40 7.67
CA GLY A 146 2.82 0.63 7.95
C GLY A 146 1.50 0.07 8.43
N VAL A 147 0.50 0.93 8.46
CA VAL A 147 -0.85 0.62 8.93
C VAL A 147 -1.87 1.25 7.98
N VAL A 148 -2.89 0.47 7.63
CA VAL A 148 -4.06 0.95 6.89
C VAL A 148 -5.16 1.32 7.86
N PHE A 149 -5.84 2.43 7.58
CA PHE A 149 -7.00 2.87 8.34
C PHE A 149 -8.12 3.41 7.43
N PRO A 150 -9.39 3.18 7.80
CA PRO A 150 -10.52 3.78 7.12
C PRO A 150 -10.61 5.27 7.46
N TYR A 151 -10.99 6.08 6.47
CA TYR A 151 -11.15 7.52 6.60
C TYR A 151 -12.43 8.00 5.91
N GLN A 152 -13.20 8.82 6.61
CA GLN A 152 -14.47 9.41 6.18
C GLN A 152 -14.51 10.90 6.56
N THR A 153 -15.37 11.68 5.91
CA THR A 153 -15.53 13.11 6.21
C THR A 153 -16.33 13.35 7.49
N SER A 154 -16.32 14.60 7.95
CA SER A 154 -17.26 15.10 8.96
C SER A 154 -18.70 15.17 8.48
N THR A 155 -18.94 15.12 7.17
CA THR A 155 -20.27 15.20 6.54
C THR A 155 -20.92 13.84 6.32
N GLY A 156 -20.23 12.74 6.63
CA GLY A 156 -20.77 11.39 6.60
C GLY A 156 -20.00 10.43 5.71
N ARG A 157 -20.66 9.32 5.36
CA ARG A 157 -20.10 8.24 4.53
C ARG A 157 -20.26 8.55 3.05
N TYR A 158 -19.33 8.07 2.24
CA TYR A 158 -19.38 8.09 0.77
C TYR A 158 -19.40 9.49 0.17
N GLN A 159 -18.53 10.36 0.68
CA GLN A 159 -18.49 11.77 0.28
C GLN A 159 -17.30 12.12 -0.62
N PHE A 160 -16.30 11.25 -0.77
CA PHE A 160 -15.11 11.53 -1.57
C PHE A 160 -15.18 10.96 -2.98
N ASN A 161 -14.88 11.76 -4.00
CA ASN A 161 -14.35 11.19 -5.24
C ASN A 161 -12.88 10.77 -5.04
N TYR A 162 -12.29 10.11 -6.05
CA TYR A 162 -10.93 9.59 -5.94
C TYR A 162 -9.89 10.67 -5.60
N HIS A 163 -9.98 11.84 -6.25
CA HIS A 163 -9.02 12.93 -6.06
C HIS A 163 -9.14 13.59 -4.68
N GLU A 164 -10.36 13.71 -4.16
CA GLU A 164 -10.61 14.17 -2.79
C GLU A 164 -10.14 13.14 -1.77
N ALA A 165 -10.41 11.84 -1.98
CA ALA A 165 -9.94 10.76 -1.11
C ALA A 165 -8.41 10.75 -1.02
N LYS A 166 -7.73 10.91 -2.16
CA LYS A 166 -6.26 11.03 -2.20
C LYS A 166 -5.75 12.20 -1.36
N ARG A 167 -6.28 13.41 -1.59
CA ARG A 167 -5.91 14.62 -0.84
C ARG A 167 -6.25 14.51 0.65
N ALA A 168 -7.36 13.87 0.98
CA ALA A 168 -7.79 13.64 2.35
C ALA A 168 -6.79 12.76 3.11
N CYS A 169 -6.32 11.67 2.51
CA CYS A 169 -5.24 10.87 3.11
C CYS A 169 -3.94 11.69 3.27
N GLU A 170 -3.53 12.45 2.25
CA GLU A 170 -2.34 13.32 2.29
C GLU A 170 -2.41 14.33 3.46
N GLN A 171 -3.58 14.96 3.65
CA GLN A 171 -3.82 15.87 4.76
C GLN A 171 -3.66 15.20 6.13
N GLN A 172 -3.90 13.89 6.23
CA GLN A 172 -3.76 13.09 7.46
C GLN A 172 -2.39 12.42 7.64
N ASP A 173 -1.34 12.89 6.93
CA ASP A 173 0.01 12.31 6.97
C ASP A 173 0.03 10.83 6.53
N SER A 174 -0.65 10.59 5.41
CA SER A 174 -0.84 9.27 4.82
C SER A 174 -1.01 9.39 3.30
N ARG A 175 -1.13 8.27 2.61
CA ARG A 175 -1.56 8.22 1.21
C ARG A 175 -2.70 7.21 1.05
N LEU A 176 -3.35 7.13 -0.10
CA LEU A 176 -4.23 5.98 -0.35
C LEU A 176 -3.43 4.68 -0.23
N ALA A 177 -4.04 3.69 0.42
CA ALA A 177 -3.46 2.35 0.57
C ALA A 177 -3.43 1.64 -0.79
N THR A 178 -2.42 0.81 -1.02
CA THR A 178 -2.47 -0.14 -2.15
C THR A 178 -3.42 -1.28 -1.82
N TYR A 179 -3.88 -2.01 -2.85
CA TYR A 179 -4.66 -3.23 -2.63
C TYR A 179 -3.91 -4.22 -1.72
N GLN A 180 -2.60 -4.41 -1.93
CA GLN A 180 -1.78 -5.32 -1.13
C GLN A 180 -1.73 -4.90 0.35
N GLN A 181 -1.60 -3.60 0.62
CA GLN A 181 -1.62 -3.08 1.99
C GLN A 181 -3.00 -3.27 2.64
N LEU A 182 -4.09 -3.04 1.91
CA LEU A 182 -5.45 -3.25 2.42
C LEU A 182 -5.72 -4.74 2.68
N TYR A 183 -5.26 -5.62 1.79
CA TYR A 183 -5.34 -7.07 1.96
C TYR A 183 -4.59 -7.52 3.21
N LYS A 184 -3.33 -7.07 3.40
CA LYS A 184 -2.55 -7.33 4.62
C LYS A 184 -3.32 -6.86 5.87
N ALA A 185 -3.85 -5.64 5.86
CA ALA A 185 -4.62 -5.12 6.98
C ALA A 185 -5.86 -5.96 7.30
N TRP A 186 -6.58 -6.44 6.29
CA TRP A 186 -7.70 -7.37 6.46
C TRP A 186 -7.26 -8.69 7.09
N THR A 187 -6.16 -9.30 6.62
CA THR A 187 -5.61 -10.52 7.23
C THR A 187 -5.15 -10.30 8.68
N GLU A 188 -4.82 -9.07 9.05
CA GLU A 188 -4.47 -8.66 10.41
C GLU A 188 -5.68 -8.24 11.27
N GLY A 189 -6.91 -8.37 10.77
CA GLY A 189 -8.12 -8.14 11.55
C GLY A 189 -8.91 -6.88 11.21
N LEU A 190 -8.57 -6.14 10.14
CA LEU A 190 -9.37 -5.00 9.69
C LEU A 190 -10.72 -5.49 9.13
N ASP A 191 -11.80 -5.12 9.81
CA ASP A 191 -13.18 -5.41 9.43
C ASP A 191 -13.97 -4.09 9.31
N TRP A 192 -14.32 -3.70 8.08
CA TRP A 192 -14.94 -2.40 7.78
C TRP A 192 -15.99 -2.51 6.67
N CYS A 193 -17.23 -2.11 6.99
CA CYS A 193 -18.38 -2.29 6.11
C CYS A 193 -18.52 -1.23 5.00
N ASN A 194 -17.77 -0.14 5.06
CA ASN A 194 -17.91 0.92 4.06
C ASN A 194 -16.92 0.71 2.91
N ALA A 195 -17.41 0.85 1.68
CA ALA A 195 -16.60 0.90 0.48
C ALA A 195 -15.71 2.14 0.45
N GLY A 196 -14.43 1.97 0.13
CA GLY A 196 -13.46 3.05 0.09
C GLY A 196 -12.48 2.94 -1.08
N TRP A 197 -12.03 4.10 -1.56
CA TRP A 197 -10.99 4.20 -2.58
C TRP A 197 -9.65 3.65 -2.09
N VAL A 198 -8.92 3.00 -3.00
CA VAL A 198 -7.50 2.61 -2.85
C VAL A 198 -6.65 3.21 -3.98
N LEU A 199 -5.33 3.09 -3.88
CA LEU A 199 -4.37 3.90 -4.65
C LEU A 199 -4.52 3.80 -6.17
N ASP A 200 -4.85 2.63 -6.71
CA ASP A 200 -5.03 2.41 -8.15
C ASP A 200 -6.35 2.99 -8.70
N GLY A 201 -7.24 3.45 -7.81
CA GLY A 201 -8.57 3.96 -8.17
C GLY A 201 -9.63 2.89 -8.28
N THR A 202 -9.39 1.70 -7.72
CA THR A 202 -10.43 0.73 -7.44
C THR A 202 -11.06 1.01 -6.07
N VAL A 203 -12.19 0.36 -5.80
CA VAL A 203 -12.95 0.53 -4.56
C VAL A 203 -13.19 -0.82 -3.92
N HIS A 204 -12.89 -0.93 -2.62
CA HIS A 204 -12.99 -2.19 -1.87
C HIS A 204 -13.60 -1.97 -0.48
N TYR A 205 -13.99 -3.05 0.19
CA TYR A 205 -14.26 -3.05 1.63
C TYR A 205 -13.93 -4.42 2.25
N PRO A 206 -13.16 -4.46 3.36
CA PRO A 206 -12.78 -5.70 4.02
C PRO A 206 -13.86 -6.18 4.98
N VAL A 207 -14.34 -7.41 4.82
CA VAL A 207 -15.29 -8.04 5.77
C VAL A 207 -14.66 -9.27 6.40
N ILE A 208 -14.71 -9.34 7.73
CA ILE A 208 -14.33 -10.54 8.48
C ILE A 208 -15.60 -11.22 9.01
N ASN A 209 -16.43 -10.47 9.72
CA ASN A 209 -17.64 -11.01 10.32
C ASN A 209 -18.86 -10.72 9.44
N ALA A 210 -19.59 -11.76 9.05
CA ALA A 210 -20.82 -11.65 8.27
C ALA A 210 -21.88 -10.83 9.04
N ARG A 211 -22.51 -9.89 8.35
CA ARG A 211 -23.55 -9.02 8.93
C ARG A 211 -24.46 -8.46 7.83
N GLU A 212 -25.75 -8.36 8.12
CA GLU A 212 -26.78 -7.99 7.15
C GLU A 212 -26.44 -6.73 6.33
N PRO A 213 -26.02 -5.61 6.95
CA PRO A 213 -25.74 -4.37 6.21
C PRO A 213 -24.51 -4.43 5.29
N CYS A 214 -23.74 -5.52 5.34
CA CYS A 214 -22.43 -5.65 4.71
C CYS A 214 -22.35 -6.89 3.80
N GLY A 215 -23.44 -7.15 3.08
CA GLY A 215 -23.55 -8.25 2.11
C GLY A 215 -24.23 -9.51 2.64
N GLY A 216 -24.92 -9.44 3.78
CA GLY A 216 -25.75 -10.53 4.31
C GLY A 216 -25.06 -11.43 5.34
N ARG A 217 -25.85 -12.25 6.03
CA ARG A 217 -25.40 -13.17 7.10
C ARG A 217 -24.63 -14.40 6.61
N THR A 218 -24.70 -14.70 5.32
CA THR A 218 -24.01 -15.85 4.69
C THR A 218 -22.71 -15.46 4.01
N LEU A 219 -22.33 -14.17 4.05
CA LEU A 219 -21.14 -13.69 3.38
C LEU A 219 -19.87 -14.23 4.06
N LEU A 220 -19.03 -14.92 3.28
CA LEU A 220 -17.73 -15.38 3.75
C LEU A 220 -16.75 -14.22 3.99
N PRO A 221 -15.75 -14.37 4.86
CA PRO A 221 -14.67 -13.39 5.00
C PRO A 221 -14.00 -13.09 3.65
N GLY A 222 -13.64 -11.83 3.43
CA GLY A 222 -12.90 -11.45 2.24
C GLY A 222 -12.86 -9.95 1.99
N LEU A 223 -11.93 -9.55 1.12
CA LEU A 223 -11.86 -8.20 0.59
C LEU A 223 -12.80 -8.07 -0.61
N ARG A 224 -13.92 -7.40 -0.41
CA ARG A 224 -14.96 -7.21 -1.43
C ARG A 224 -14.55 -6.09 -2.35
N SER A 225 -14.81 -6.25 -3.64
CA SER A 225 -14.39 -5.31 -4.68
C SER A 225 -15.59 -4.79 -5.44
N TYR A 226 -15.62 -3.47 -5.62
CA TYR A 226 -16.47 -2.79 -6.59
C TYR A 226 -15.72 -2.51 -7.90
N GLY A 227 -14.45 -2.91 -8.01
CA GLY A 227 -13.63 -2.71 -9.20
C GLY A 227 -13.23 -1.26 -9.43
N ALA A 228 -12.81 -0.96 -10.66
CA ALA A 228 -12.52 0.40 -11.11
C ALA A 228 -13.81 1.22 -11.18
N ARG A 229 -13.75 2.47 -10.71
CA ARG A 229 -14.89 3.38 -10.63
C ARG A 229 -14.55 4.73 -11.26
N ASP A 230 -15.58 5.52 -11.54
CA ASP A 230 -15.41 6.84 -12.11
C ASP A 230 -14.75 7.77 -11.08
N LYS A 231 -13.49 8.13 -11.35
CA LYS A 231 -12.64 8.91 -10.43
C LYS A 231 -13.18 10.32 -10.13
N GLN A 232 -14.12 10.83 -10.95
CA GLN A 232 -14.71 12.16 -10.80
C GLN A 232 -16.12 12.13 -10.23
N ARG A 233 -16.95 11.18 -10.69
CA ARG A 233 -18.38 11.14 -10.38
C ARG A 233 -18.72 10.27 -9.19
N ASP A 234 -18.09 9.10 -9.07
CA ASP A 234 -18.43 8.14 -8.02
C ASP A 234 -17.89 8.62 -6.66
N ARG A 235 -18.62 8.30 -5.59
CA ARG A 235 -18.31 8.76 -4.24
C ARG A 235 -18.23 7.60 -3.25
N PHE A 236 -17.16 7.56 -2.47
CA PHE A 236 -16.88 6.52 -1.47
C PHE A 236 -16.10 7.09 -0.27
N ASP A 237 -15.77 6.25 0.70
CA ASP A 237 -14.81 6.59 1.76
C ASP A 237 -13.37 6.41 1.22
N ALA A 238 -12.36 6.43 2.08
CA ALA A 238 -10.97 6.17 1.71
C ALA A 238 -10.33 5.13 2.64
N PHE A 239 -9.46 4.29 2.10
CA PHE A 239 -8.50 3.54 2.90
C PHE A 239 -7.14 4.21 2.77
N CYS A 240 -6.68 4.79 3.88
CA CYS A 240 -5.40 5.49 3.94
C CYS A 240 -4.32 4.59 4.55
N PHE A 241 -3.09 4.73 4.08
CA PHE A 241 -1.90 4.04 4.56
C PHE A 241 -0.88 5.06 5.07
N THR A 242 -0.37 4.82 6.27
CA THR A 242 0.75 5.56 6.84
C THR A 242 1.82 4.60 7.34
N SER A 243 3.03 5.10 7.56
CA SER A 243 4.18 4.33 8.03
C SER A 243 4.65 4.86 9.39
N VAL A 244 5.80 4.38 9.86
CA VAL A 244 6.43 4.83 11.10
C VAL A 244 6.64 6.34 11.07
N LEU A 245 6.37 6.99 12.21
CA LEU A 245 6.52 8.44 12.37
C LEU A 245 7.95 8.84 12.71
N LYS A 246 8.36 9.99 12.18
CA LYS A 246 9.48 10.79 12.72
C LYS A 246 8.93 11.79 13.73
N GLY A 247 8.72 11.34 14.95
CA GLY A 247 8.07 12.11 16.01
C GLY A 247 7.32 11.23 17.00
N HIS A 248 6.59 11.84 17.91
CA HIS A 248 5.77 11.13 18.89
C HIS A 248 4.41 11.80 19.09
N VAL A 249 3.41 10.96 19.37
CA VAL A 249 2.05 11.39 19.74
C VAL A 249 1.87 11.22 21.24
N TYR A 250 1.38 12.25 21.93
CA TYR A 250 1.06 12.19 23.35
C TYR A 250 -0.34 12.76 23.63
N PHE A 251 -0.92 12.40 24.77
CA PHE A 251 -2.25 12.82 25.17
C PHE A 251 -2.20 13.92 26.24
N VAL A 252 -2.96 14.99 26.04
CA VAL A 252 -3.23 16.03 27.02
C VAL A 252 -4.63 15.80 27.60
N ARG A 253 -4.68 15.53 28.91
CA ARG A 253 -5.93 15.39 29.67
C ARG A 253 -6.62 16.76 29.78
N GLY A 254 -7.95 16.74 29.72
CA GLY A 254 -8.79 17.92 29.95
C GLY A 254 -10.20 17.73 29.40
N GLN A 255 -11.07 18.68 29.71
CA GLN A 255 -12.39 18.84 29.12
C GLN A 255 -12.32 20.05 28.19
N LEU A 256 -11.80 19.82 26.98
CA LEU A 256 -11.42 20.88 26.05
C LEU A 256 -12.42 20.93 24.90
N SER A 257 -12.78 22.14 24.47
CA SER A 257 -13.33 22.35 23.12
C SER A 257 -12.25 22.05 22.06
N PHE A 258 -12.64 21.93 20.80
CA PHE A 258 -11.68 21.73 19.71
C PHE A 258 -10.64 22.87 19.63
N GLU A 259 -11.08 24.11 19.85
CA GLU A 259 -10.19 25.28 19.82
C GLU A 259 -9.22 25.28 21.01
N GLU A 260 -9.71 24.95 22.20
CA GLU A 260 -8.90 24.81 23.42
C GLU A 260 -7.88 23.69 23.30
N ALA A 261 -8.27 22.57 22.69
CA ALA A 261 -7.37 21.47 22.37
C ALA A 261 -6.20 21.92 21.47
N GLY A 262 -6.51 22.69 20.42
CA GLY A 262 -5.48 23.29 19.56
C GLY A 262 -4.53 24.21 20.32
N ARG A 263 -5.05 25.05 21.22
CA ARG A 263 -4.23 25.91 22.09
C ARG A 263 -3.36 25.09 23.06
N ALA A 264 -3.90 24.02 23.63
CA ALA A 264 -3.19 23.15 24.57
C ALA A 264 -2.00 22.40 23.94
N CYS A 265 -2.10 22.00 22.66
CA CYS A 265 -0.95 21.47 21.94
C CYS A 265 0.07 22.56 21.64
N ARG A 266 -0.36 23.72 21.12
CA ARG A 266 0.54 24.82 20.73
C ARG A 266 1.33 25.38 21.90
N SER A 267 0.73 25.50 23.08
CA SER A 267 1.43 25.99 24.28
C SER A 267 2.58 25.08 24.73
N ARG A 268 2.64 23.84 24.21
CA ARG A 268 3.71 22.86 24.45
C ARG A 268 4.59 22.62 23.23
N GLY A 269 4.56 23.51 22.23
CA GLY A 269 5.34 23.38 21.01
C GLY A 269 4.88 22.26 20.08
N ALA A 270 3.63 21.79 20.23
CA ALA A 270 3.06 20.69 19.45
C ALA A 270 1.89 21.15 18.57
N ALA A 271 1.57 20.36 17.55
CA ALA A 271 0.34 20.49 16.78
C ALA A 271 -0.70 19.46 17.24
N LEU A 272 -1.97 19.66 16.90
CA LEU A 272 -2.96 18.58 16.99
C LEU A 272 -2.48 17.41 16.13
N ALA A 273 -2.52 16.20 16.69
CA ALA A 273 -2.14 15.00 15.95
C ALA A 273 -3.10 14.77 14.79
N LYS A 274 -2.55 14.40 13.64
CA LYS A 274 -3.33 13.92 12.49
C LYS A 274 -3.79 12.49 12.72
N VAL A 275 -4.81 12.06 11.98
CA VAL A 275 -5.34 10.70 12.10
C VAL A 275 -4.27 9.65 11.78
N GLY A 276 -3.52 9.81 10.69
CA GLY A 276 -2.44 8.88 10.35
C GLY A 276 -1.38 8.81 11.45
N GLN A 277 -1.07 9.95 12.09
CA GLN A 277 -0.12 9.98 13.19
C GLN A 277 -0.64 9.18 14.40
N LEU A 278 -1.92 9.29 14.75
CA LEU A 278 -2.51 8.48 15.82
C LEU A 278 -2.44 6.97 15.50
N TYR A 279 -2.78 6.57 14.28
CA TYR A 279 -2.71 5.16 13.87
C TYR A 279 -1.28 4.61 13.88
N SER A 280 -0.31 5.41 13.44
CA SER A 280 1.10 5.01 13.48
C SER A 280 1.60 4.88 14.92
N ALA A 281 1.29 5.83 15.80
CA ALA A 281 1.65 5.74 17.22
C ALA A 281 0.99 4.55 17.92
N TRP A 282 -0.28 4.24 17.60
CA TRP A 282 -0.95 3.04 18.09
C TRP A 282 -0.24 1.76 17.63
N LYS A 283 0.09 1.63 16.34
CA LYS A 283 0.69 0.42 15.77
C LYS A 283 2.15 0.22 16.22
N PHE A 284 2.97 1.26 16.14
CA PHE A 284 4.43 1.15 16.27
C PHE A 284 4.96 1.57 17.64
N SER A 285 4.30 2.51 18.30
CA SER A 285 4.66 2.94 19.66
C SER A 285 3.79 2.30 20.74
N ARG A 286 2.86 1.40 20.35
CA ARG A 286 1.92 0.72 21.26
C ARG A 286 1.12 1.72 22.11
N LEU A 287 0.80 2.88 21.54
CA LEU A 287 0.02 3.91 22.24
C LEU A 287 -1.35 3.33 22.62
N ASP A 288 -1.61 3.28 23.93
CA ASP A 288 -2.86 2.77 24.50
C ASP A 288 -3.48 3.82 25.42
N ARG A 289 -4.70 4.25 25.10
CA ARG A 289 -5.43 5.25 25.85
C ARG A 289 -6.94 5.10 25.65
N CYS A 290 -7.65 4.99 26.77
CA CYS A 290 -9.11 4.85 26.83
C CYS A 290 -9.85 6.18 26.93
N ASP A 291 -9.21 7.28 26.53
CA ASP A 291 -9.77 8.62 26.60
C ASP A 291 -9.90 9.18 25.18
N GLY A 292 -11.11 9.64 24.84
CA GLY A 292 -11.36 10.37 23.61
C GLY A 292 -10.55 11.67 23.58
N GLY A 293 -9.87 11.93 22.46
CA GLY A 293 -9.13 13.16 22.25
C GLY A 293 -9.34 13.73 20.86
N TRP A 294 -9.40 15.06 20.80
CA TRP A 294 -9.45 15.81 19.55
C TRP A 294 -8.20 15.56 18.70
N LEU A 295 -8.42 15.38 17.39
CA LEU A 295 -7.42 15.31 16.33
C LEU A 295 -7.55 16.49 15.37
N ALA A 296 -6.54 16.70 14.52
CA ALA A 296 -6.48 17.84 13.62
C ALA A 296 -7.64 17.93 12.60
N ASP A 297 -8.27 16.81 12.25
CA ASP A 297 -9.45 16.77 11.36
C ASP A 297 -10.75 17.18 12.07
N GLY A 298 -10.71 17.44 13.39
CA GLY A 298 -11.89 17.69 14.21
C GLY A 298 -12.65 16.44 14.61
N SER A 299 -12.11 15.24 14.33
CA SER A 299 -12.64 14.01 14.90
C SER A 299 -12.15 13.81 16.33
N VAL A 300 -12.88 13.00 17.08
CA VAL A 300 -12.46 12.54 18.41
C VAL A 300 -12.23 11.03 18.34
N ARG A 301 -11.01 10.61 18.66
CA ARG A 301 -10.58 9.21 18.57
C ARG A 301 -9.83 8.79 19.82
N TYR A 302 -9.62 7.48 19.99
CA TYR A 302 -8.81 6.93 21.07
C TYR A 302 -8.18 5.57 20.65
N PRO A 303 -6.88 5.35 20.88
CA PRO A 303 -6.19 4.12 20.49
C PRO A 303 -6.21 3.07 21.61
N ILE A 304 -6.53 1.82 21.28
CA ILE A 304 -6.49 0.69 22.22
C ILE A 304 -5.52 -0.36 21.67
N ALA A 305 -4.35 -0.50 22.29
CA ALA A 305 -3.39 -1.55 21.98
C ALA A 305 -3.67 -2.82 22.78
N THR A 306 -4.25 -2.70 23.98
CA THR A 306 -4.64 -3.83 24.84
C THR A 306 -6.15 -3.76 25.15
N PRO A 307 -6.98 -4.54 24.43
CA PRO A 307 -8.44 -4.56 24.60
C PRO A 307 -8.88 -4.84 26.03
N ARG A 308 -9.92 -4.12 26.50
CA ARG A 308 -10.46 -4.25 27.87
C ARG A 308 -11.93 -3.76 27.97
N PRO A 309 -12.75 -4.30 28.90
CA PRO A 309 -14.21 -4.13 28.90
C PRO A 309 -14.74 -2.68 28.89
N ARG A 310 -14.03 -1.74 29.52
CA ARG A 310 -14.46 -0.33 29.64
C ARG A 310 -13.93 0.60 28.55
N CYS A 311 -13.29 0.06 27.51
CA CYS A 311 -12.55 0.85 26.52
C CYS A 311 -12.91 0.45 25.10
N GLY A 312 -14.16 0.70 24.73
CA GLY A 312 -14.71 0.42 23.39
C GLY A 312 -15.39 -0.95 23.24
N GLY A 313 -15.34 -1.81 24.26
CA GLY A 313 -16.13 -3.06 24.32
C GLY A 313 -15.80 -4.13 23.27
N LEU A 314 -14.86 -3.87 22.37
CA LEU A 314 -14.48 -4.77 21.28
C LEU A 314 -13.25 -5.61 21.67
N PRO A 315 -13.20 -6.89 21.31
CA PRO A 315 -12.11 -7.79 21.70
C PRO A 315 -10.82 -7.55 20.92
N GLN A 316 -10.85 -6.79 19.82
CA GLN A 316 -9.67 -6.51 19.00
C GLN A 316 -9.00 -5.17 19.36
N PRO A 317 -7.67 -5.04 19.21
CA PRO A 317 -7.00 -3.76 19.31
C PRO A 317 -7.35 -2.87 18.11
N GLY A 318 -7.23 -1.55 18.28
CA GLY A 318 -7.53 -0.59 17.21
C GLY A 318 -7.70 0.83 17.70
N VAL A 319 -7.70 1.77 16.75
CA VAL A 319 -8.15 3.14 17.00
C VAL A 319 -9.66 3.19 16.86
N ARG A 320 -10.34 3.67 17.90
CA ARG A 320 -11.79 3.86 17.96
C ARG A 320 -12.14 5.32 17.73
N SER A 321 -13.35 5.58 17.25
CA SER A 321 -13.79 6.92 16.87
C SER A 321 -15.17 7.23 17.47
N PHE A 322 -15.32 8.42 18.03
CA PHE A 322 -16.61 9.01 18.37
C PHE A 322 -17.16 9.88 17.23
N GLY A 323 -16.51 9.85 16.05
CA GLY A 323 -16.90 10.65 14.90
C GLY A 323 -16.48 12.11 15.05
N PHE A 324 -17.34 13.02 14.60
CA PHE A 324 -17.12 14.45 14.56
C PHE A 324 -18.15 15.16 15.45
N PRO A 325 -17.94 15.16 16.78
CA PRO A 325 -18.85 15.84 17.71
C PRO A 325 -18.81 17.35 17.51
N ASN A 326 -19.79 18.06 18.10
CA ASN A 326 -19.79 19.52 18.10
C ASN A 326 -18.47 20.05 18.70
N LYS A 327 -17.81 20.96 17.97
CA LYS A 327 -16.49 21.51 18.32
C LYS A 327 -16.49 22.34 19.60
N ASP A 328 -17.65 22.82 20.03
CA ASP A 328 -17.80 23.59 21.27
C ASP A 328 -17.93 22.69 22.51
N LEU A 329 -18.13 21.37 22.31
CA LEU A 329 -18.28 20.41 23.39
C LEU A 329 -16.97 20.25 24.18
N ARG A 330 -17.04 20.48 25.49
CA ARG A 330 -15.91 20.40 26.41
C ARG A 330 -15.89 19.08 27.18
N THR A 331 -15.69 17.97 26.47
CA THR A 331 -15.72 16.63 27.09
C THR A 331 -14.42 15.86 26.90
N TYR A 332 -13.66 16.20 25.87
CA TYR A 332 -12.54 15.38 25.42
C TYR A 332 -11.19 16.05 25.72
N GLY A 333 -10.16 15.22 25.89
CA GLY A 333 -8.78 15.69 25.89
C GLY A 333 -8.31 15.96 24.47
N THR A 334 -7.00 15.90 24.24
CA THR A 334 -6.44 16.04 22.90
C THR A 334 -5.18 15.21 22.69
N TYR A 335 -5.00 14.71 21.48
CA TYR A 335 -3.73 14.11 21.07
C TYR A 335 -2.91 15.16 20.34
N CYS A 336 -1.68 15.37 20.81
CA CYS A 336 -0.72 16.29 20.21
C CYS A 336 0.41 15.51 19.56
N PHE A 337 0.99 16.09 18.51
CA PHE A 337 2.14 15.54 17.79
C PHE A 337 3.30 16.54 17.79
N VAL A 338 4.49 16.02 18.08
CA VAL A 338 5.77 16.74 17.97
C VAL A 338 6.64 15.98 16.98
N GLY A 339 7.05 16.65 15.91
CA GLY A 339 8.01 16.12 14.94
C GLY A 339 9.43 16.16 15.50
N THR A 340 10.28 15.25 14.99
CA THR A 340 11.72 15.19 15.29
C THR A 340 12.55 15.65 14.12
#